data_AF-A0A410PPG4-F1
#
_entry.id   AF-A0A410PPG4-F1
#
_cell.length_a   1.000
_cell.length_b   1.000
_cell.length_c   1.000
_cell.angle_alpha   90.00
_cell.angle_beta   90.00
_cell.angle_gamma   90.00
#
_symmetry.space_group_name_H-M   'P 1'
#
loop_
_entity.id
_entity.type
_entity.pdbx_description
1 polymer ?
#
loop_
_entity_poly.entity_id
_entity_poly.type
_entity_poly.pdbx_seq_one_letter_code
_entity_poly.pdbx_strand_id
1 'polypeptide(L)' 'MREYMMDQKEFSKMLGISNTTYNTIELNKVQGNAETLLRISKALNREVEDIWYLED' A
#
# COMPACT_ATOMS: atom_id res chain seq x y z
N MET A 1 -7.59 -3.50 -4.49
CA MET A 1 -7.68 -2.47 -5.57
C MET A 1 -8.82 -2.60 -6.60
N ARG A 2 -9.90 -3.37 -6.35
CA ARG A 2 -11.11 -3.28 -7.18
C ARG A 2 -11.83 -1.93 -7.07
N GLU A 3 -11.68 -1.21 -5.96
CA GLU A 3 -12.32 0.10 -5.72
C GLU A 3 -11.74 1.25 -6.56
N TYR A 4 -10.50 1.15 -7.04
CA TYR A 4 -9.84 2.22 -7.81
C TYR A 4 -9.65 1.89 -9.29
N MET A 5 -10.12 0.71 -9.75
CA MET A 5 -9.93 0.20 -11.12
C MET A 5 -8.47 0.22 -11.64
N MET A 6 -7.50 0.31 -10.74
CA MET A 6 -6.07 0.42 -11.09
C MET A 6 -5.38 -0.94 -10.92
N ASP A 7 -4.53 -1.31 -11.88
CA ASP A 7 -3.69 -2.51 -11.77
C ASP A 7 -2.62 -2.30 -10.68
N GLN A 8 -2.27 -3.36 -9.93
CA GLN A 8 -1.19 -3.36 -8.94
C GLN A 8 0.12 -2.82 -9.50
N LYS A 9 0.37 -3.12 -10.78
CA LYS A 9 1.55 -2.65 -11.49
C LYS A 9 1.56 -1.13 -11.70
N GLU A 10 0.39 -0.54 -11.97
CA GLU A 10 0.26 0.90 -12.16
C GLU A 10 0.34 1.63 -10.82
N PHE A 11 -0.30 1.07 -9.79
CA PHE A 11 -0.28 1.66 -8.46
C PHE A 11 1.12 1.61 -7.82
N SER A 12 1.82 0.49 -7.92
CA SER A 12 3.21 0.38 -7.45
C SER A 12 4.13 1.37 -8.16
N LYS A 13 3.93 1.60 -9.47
CA LYS A 13 4.64 2.62 -10.24
C LYS A 13 4.31 4.04 -9.75
N MET A 14 3.04 4.34 -9.44
CA MET A 14 2.63 5.63 -8.86
C MET A 14 3.31 5.88 -7.51
N LEU A 15 3.43 4.85 -6.67
CA LEU A 15 4.09 4.91 -5.37
C LEU A 15 5.62 4.97 -5.45
N GLY A 16 6.19 4.71 -6.63
CA GLY A 16 7.64 4.63 -6.83
C GLY A 16 8.28 3.42 -6.14
N ILE A 17 7.54 2.33 -5.97
CA ILE A 17 8.04 1.07 -5.40
C ILE A 17 7.92 -0.07 -6.41
N SER A 18 8.64 -1.17 -6.18
CA SER A 18 8.52 -2.32 -7.07
C SER A 18 7.15 -2.99 -6.94
N ASN A 19 6.64 -3.54 -8.04
CA ASN A 19 5.38 -4.30 -8.03
C ASN A 19 5.46 -5.51 -7.06
N THR A 20 6.64 -6.14 -6.95
CA THR A 20 6.85 -7.24 -6.00
C THR A 20 6.71 -6.76 -4.55
N THR A 21 7.29 -5.61 -4.21
CA THR A 21 7.16 -5.00 -2.88
C THR A 21 5.70 -4.71 -2.58
N TYR A 22 5.00 -4.08 -3.51
CA TYR A 22 3.59 -3.76 -3.33
C TYR A 22 2.71 -5.03 -3.18
N ASN A 23 2.96 -6.06 -3.99
CA ASN A 23 2.27 -7.35 -3.88
C ASN A 23 2.49 -8.00 -2.50
N THR A 24 3.71 -7.94 -1.95
CA THR A 24 3.95 -8.47 -0.60
C THR A 24 3.25 -7.67 0.50
N ILE A 25 3.02 -6.36 0.28
CA ILE A 25 2.25 -5.50 1.19
C ILE A 25 0.77 -5.84 1.13
N GLU A 26 0.17 -5.98 -0.06
CA GLU A 26 -1.23 -6.40 -0.19
C GLU A 26 -1.49 -7.81 0.37
N LEU A 27 -0.49 -8.69 0.32
CA LEU A 27 -0.54 -10.01 0.96
C LEU A 27 -0.26 -9.98 2.47
N ASN A 28 -0.11 -8.80 3.07
CA ASN A 28 0.23 -8.60 4.49
C ASN A 28 1.48 -9.34 4.96
N LYS A 29 2.42 -9.66 4.05
CA LYS A 29 3.68 -10.33 4.40
C LYS A 29 4.71 -9.36 4.97
N VAL A 30 4.66 -8.11 4.52
CA VAL A 30 5.49 -7.00 4.97
C VAL A 30 4.65 -5.73 4.97
N GLN A 31 4.86 -4.84 5.93
CA GLN A 31 4.17 -3.55 5.96
C GLN A 31 4.92 -2.47 5.16
N GLY A 32 6.22 -2.68 4.92
CA GLY A 32 7.10 -1.66 4.35
C GLY A 32 7.70 -0.75 5.43
N ASN A 33 8.48 0.24 5.01
CA ASN A 33 9.01 1.26 5.91
C ASN A 33 7.99 2.41 6.09
N ALA A 34 8.24 3.31 7.06
CA ALA A 34 7.36 4.44 7.34
C ALA A 34 7.05 5.30 6.10
N GLU A 35 8.03 5.50 5.22
CA GLU A 35 7.84 6.23 3.97
C GLU A 35 6.84 5.53 3.03
N THR A 36 6.95 4.22 2.86
CA THR A 36 6.06 3.43 1.99
C THR A 36 4.65 3.43 2.54
N LEU A 37 4.49 3.26 3.85
CA LEU A 37 3.21 3.32 4.56
C LEU A 37 2.52 4.67 4.32
N LEU A 38 3.25 5.78 4.50
CA LEU A 38 2.74 7.14 4.27
C LEU A 38 2.41 7.43 2.80
N ARG A 39 3.16 6.87 1.85
CA ARG A 39 2.85 7.02 0.42
C ARG A 39 1.56 6.30 0.05
N ILE A 40 1.38 5.07 0.55
CA ILE A 40 0.17 4.28 0.29
C ILE A 40 -1.05 4.95 0.92
N SER A 41 -0.96 5.39 2.18
CA SER A 41 -2.07 6.05 2.87
C SER A 41 -2.53 7.31 2.14
N LYS A 42 -1.59 8.16 1.72
CA LYS A 42 -1.87 9.35 0.89
C LYS A 42 -2.50 8.99 -0.46
N ALA A 43 -1.99 7.96 -1.14
CA ALA A 43 -2.51 7.55 -2.44
C ALA A 43 -3.94 6.98 -2.35
N LEU A 44 -4.27 6.32 -1.24
CA LEU A 44 -5.60 5.80 -0.96
C LEU A 44 -6.55 6.83 -0.33
N ASN A 45 -6.03 7.99 0.06
CA ASN A 45 -6.76 9.01 0.83
C ASN A 45 -7.40 8.42 2.09
N ARG A 46 -6.62 7.64 2.85
CA ARG A 46 -6.98 7.03 4.13
C ARG A 46 -5.87 7.27 5.14
N GLU A 47 -6.17 7.22 6.42
CA GLU A 47 -5.11 7.29 7.44
C GLU A 47 -4.32 5.98 7.46
N VAL A 48 -3.08 6.02 7.96
CA VAL A 48 -2.24 4.81 8.06
C VAL A 48 -2.91 3.77 8.97
N GLU A 49 -3.56 4.25 10.02
CA GLU A 49 -4.23 3.47 11.07
C GLU A 49 -5.47 2.74 10.54
N ASP A 50 -6.14 3.31 9.53
CA ASP A 50 -7.28 2.69 8.83
C ASP A 50 -6.86 1.51 7.93
N ILE A 51 -5.59 1.47 7.54
CA ILE A 51 -5.04 0.46 6.64
C ILE A 51 -4.27 -0.60 7.43
N TRP A 52 -3.47 -0.18 8.41
CA TRP A 52 -2.69 -1.03 9.29
C TRP A 52 -3.04 -0.73 10.74
N TYR A 53 -3.58 -1.73 11.41
CA TYR A 53 -3.92 -1.70 12.81
C TYR A 53 -3.12 -2.78 13.55
N LEU A 54 -2.82 -2.50 14.81
CA LEU A 54 -2.32 -3.53 15.73
C LEU A 54 -3.57 -4.28 16.23
N GLU A 55 -3.64 -5.58 15.97
CA GLU A 55 -4.62 -6.43 16.67
C GLU A 55 -4.13 -6.64 18.11
N ASP A 56 -5.03 -6.51 19.08
CA ASP A 56 -4.84 -6.90 20.48
C ASP A 56 -4.83 -8.44 20.65
#